data_AF-A0A975GIN7-F1
#
_entry.id   AF-A0A975GIN7-F1
#
_cell.length_a   1.000
_cell.length_b   1.000
_cell.length_c   1.000
_cell.angle_alpha   90.00
_cell.angle_beta   90.00
_cell.angle_gamma   90.00
#
_symmetry.space_group_name_H-M   'P 1'
#
loop_
_entity.id
_entity.type
_entity.pdbx_description
1 polymer ?
#
loop_
_entity_poly.entity_id
_entity_poly.type
_entity_poly.pdbx_seq_one_letter_code
_entity_poly.pdbx_strand_id
1 'polypeptide(L)' 'MKNDYGIGEISHITGVTIKQLRYWEEKNFIPKPTRIICGERAYRRYDDELLKLIITMKQLIDEGMTVSGASKKAMELI' A
#
# COMPACT_ATOMS: atom_id res chain seq x y z
N MET A 1 -3.81 -15.94 12.56
CA MET A 1 -3.44 -15.87 11.14
C MET A 1 -3.10 -14.43 10.83
N LYS A 2 -1.89 -14.13 10.34
CA LYS A 2 -1.56 -12.81 9.80
C LYS A 2 -2.22 -12.79 8.41
N ASN A 3 -3.20 -11.91 8.19
CA ASN A 3 -3.81 -11.82 6.87
C ASN A 3 -2.80 -11.19 5.92
N ASP A 4 -2.62 -11.79 4.75
CA ASP A 4 -1.78 -11.25 3.70
C ASP A 4 -2.57 -11.15 2.39
N TYR A 5 -2.56 -9.96 1.80
CA TYR A 5 -3.36 -9.62 0.63
C TYR A 5 -2.46 -9.50 -0.60
N GLY A 6 -2.94 -9.98 -1.74
CA GLY A 6 -2.35 -9.67 -3.04
C GLY A 6 -2.58 -8.21 -3.43
N ILE A 7 -1.76 -7.70 -4.35
CA ILE A 7 -1.90 -6.32 -4.86
C ILE A 7 -3.27 -6.04 -5.49
N GLY A 8 -3.91 -7.06 -6.08
CA GLY A 8 -5.27 -6.95 -6.63
C GLY A 8 -6.33 -6.79 -5.53
N GLU A 9 -6.21 -7.55 -4.44
CA GLU A 9 -7.11 -7.46 -3.28
C GLU A 9 -6.96 -6.10 -2.60
N ILE A 10 -5.73 -5.62 -2.37
CA ILE A 10 -5.51 -4.26 -1.84
C ILE A 10 -6.14 -3.21 -2.74
N SER A 11 -5.97 -3.33 -4.06
CA SER A 11 -6.56 -2.39 -5.01
C SER A 11 -8.09 -2.38 -4.91
N HIS A 12 -8.71 -3.56 -4.79
CA HIS A 12 -10.16 -3.69 -4.63
C HIS A 12 -10.66 -3.12 -3.29
N ILE A 13 -9.99 -3.44 -2.18
CA ILE A 13 -10.39 -3.00 -0.83
C ILE A 13 -10.24 -1.48 -0.68
N THR A 14 -9.14 -0.91 -1.16
CA THR A 14 -8.78 0.49 -0.90
C THR A 14 -9.24 1.46 -1.99
N GLY A 15 -9.63 0.96 -3.17
CA GLY A 15 -9.91 1.77 -4.35
C GLY A 15 -8.67 2.44 -4.97
N VAL A 16 -7.46 2.17 -4.44
CA VAL A 16 -6.20 2.64 -5.03
C VAL A 16 -5.85 1.76 -6.22
N THR A 17 -5.44 2.36 -7.33
CA THR A 17 -5.07 1.57 -8.52
C THR A 17 -3.78 0.77 -8.28
N ILE A 18 -3.66 -0.40 -8.90
CA ILE A 18 -2.43 -1.21 -8.88
C ILE A 18 -1.20 -0.38 -9.32
N LYS A 19 -1.39 0.53 -10.29
CA LYS A 19 -0.31 1.43 -10.77
C LYS A 19 0.15 2.38 -9.67
N GLN A 20 -0.78 2.98 -8.92
CA GLN A 20 -0.44 3.82 -7.77
C GLN A 20 0.28 3.03 -6.68
N LEU A 21 -0.20 1.83 -6.33
CA LEU A 21 0.47 0.99 -5.31
C LEU A 21 1.92 0.68 -5.67
N ARG A 22 2.19 0.35 -6.94
CA ARG A 22 3.56 0.12 -7.43
C ARG A 22 4.40 1.38 -7.40
N TYR A 23 3.83 2.50 -7.83
CA TYR A 23 4.50 3.80 -7.80
C TYR A 23 4.83 4.25 -6.37
N TRP A 24 3.91 4.04 -5.43
CA TRP A 24 4.13 4.37 -4.01
C TRP A 24 5.22 3.52 -3.39
N GLU A 25 5.27 2.22 -3.69
CA GLU A 25 6.39 1.35 -3.29
C GLU A 25 7.71 1.82 -3.92
N GLU A 26 7.73 2.09 -5.23
CA GLU A 26 8.94 2.48 -5.96
C GLU A 26 9.53 3.80 -5.44
N LYS A 27 8.67 4.76 -5.07
CA LYS A 27 9.08 6.04 -4.50
C LYS A 27 9.25 6.04 -2.98
N ASN A 28 9.10 4.87 -2.34
CA ASN A 28 9.17 4.69 -0.88
C ASN A 28 8.15 5.55 -0.10
N PHE A 29 6.98 5.82 -0.70
CA PHE A 29 5.85 6.44 0.01
C PHE A 29 5.11 5.45 0.92
N ILE A 30 5.31 4.15 0.71
CA ILE A 30 4.89 3.08 1.61
C ILE A 30 6.06 2.11 1.82
N PRO A 31 6.10 1.36 2.94
CA PRO A 31 7.06 0.28 3.11
C PRO A 31 6.95 -0.75 1.98
N LYS A 32 8.07 -1.40 1.67
CA LYS A 32 8.08 -2.45 0.65
C LYS A 32 7.26 -3.64 1.16
N PRO A 33 6.23 -4.09 0.42
CA PRO A 33 5.49 -5.28 0.78
C PRO A 33 6.39 -6.51 0.71
N THR A 34 6.06 -7.52 1.51
CA THR A 34 6.74 -8.82 1.43
C THR A 34 6.53 -9.45 0.06
N ARG A 35 7.41 -10.38 -0.32
CA ARG A 35 7.28 -11.13 -1.57
C ARG A 35 7.31 -12.63 -1.33
N ILE A 36 6.34 -13.32 -1.93
CA ILE A 36 6.34 -14.77 -2.04
C ILE A 36 6.87 -15.15 -3.41
N ILE A 37 7.93 -15.95 -3.44
CA ILE A 37 8.56 -16.46 -4.66
C ILE A 37 7.89 -17.78 -5.01
N CYS A 38 7.38 -17.90 -6.24
CA CYS A 38 6.83 -19.13 -6.78
C CYS A 38 7.41 -19.34 -8.19
N GLY A 39 8.42 -20.21 -8.28
CA GLY A 39 9.25 -20.35 -9.47
C GLY A 39 9.98 -19.03 -9.77
N GLU A 40 9.85 -18.55 -11.01
CA GLU A 40 10.47 -17.29 -11.48
C GLU A 40 9.66 -16.03 -11.11
N ARG A 41 8.50 -16.18 -10.47
CA ARG A 41 7.59 -15.06 -10.18
C ARG A 41 7.64 -14.68 -8.70
N ALA A 42 7.69 -13.37 -8.44
CA ALA A 42 7.62 -12.81 -7.09
C ALA A 42 6.32 -12.00 -6.90
N TYR A 43 5.43 -12.50 -6.04
CA TYR A 43 4.13 -11.89 -5.76
C TYR A 43 4.20 -11.01 -4.52
N ARG A 44 3.70 -9.78 -4.64
CA ARG A 44 3.60 -8.85 -3.49
C ARG A 44 2.50 -9.29 -2.54
N ARG A 45 2.82 -9.28 -1.25
CA ARG A 45 1.90 -9.56 -0.16
C ARG A 45 1.95 -8.43 0.86
N TYR A 46 0.78 -7.86 1.10
CA TYR A 46 0.56 -6.74 2.01
C TYR A 46 -0.08 -7.29 3.27
N ASP A 47 0.39 -6.90 4.45
CA ASP A 47 -0.26 -7.26 5.70
C ASP A 47 -1.28 -6.20 6.13
N ASP A 48 -1.92 -6.43 7.27
CA ASP A 48 -2.95 -5.52 7.80
C ASP A 48 -2.40 -4.12 8.14
N GLU A 49 -1.11 -4.00 8.50
CA GLU A 49 -0.46 -2.70 8.76
C GLU A 49 -0.30 -1.89 7.47
N LEU A 50 0.22 -2.53 6.41
CA LEU A 50 0.29 -1.91 5.09
C LEU A 50 -1.10 -1.58 4.54
N LEU A 51 -2.11 -2.42 4.76
CA LEU A 51 -3.48 -2.14 4.36
C LEU A 51 -4.01 -0.87 5.06
N LYS A 52 -3.86 -0.77 6.38
CA LYS A 52 -4.27 0.42 7.14
C LYS A 52 -3.56 1.68 6.65
N LEU A 53 -2.25 1.59 6.43
CA LEU A 53 -1.46 2.70 5.87
C LEU A 53 -2.02 3.19 4.54
N ILE A 54 -2.32 2.27 3.62
CA ILE A 54 -2.82 2.60 2.29
C ILE A 54 -4.22 3.23 2.36
N ILE A 55 -5.09 2.74 3.26
CA ILE A 55 -6.41 3.35 3.50
C ILE A 55 -6.26 4.78 4.01
N THR A 56 -5.44 5.00 5.04
CA THR A 56 -5.20 6.34 5.62
C THR A 56 -4.58 7.28 4.58
N MET A 57 -3.60 6.80 3.81
CA MET A 57 -3.01 7.59 2.73
C MET A 57 -4.05 7.99 1.68
N LYS A 58 -4.95 7.08 1.28
CA LYS A 58 -6.00 7.38 0.31
C LYS A 58 -6.95 8.46 0.82
N GLN A 59 -7.40 8.36 2.07
CA GLN A 59 -8.25 9.37 2.70
C GLN A 59 -7.60 10.75 2.70
N LEU A 60 -6.33 10.84 3.12
CA LEU A 60 -5.59 12.10 3.14
C LEU A 60 -5.40 12.71 1.73
N ILE A 61 -5.17 11.86 0.72
CA ILE A 61 -5.08 12.31 -0.68
C ILE A 61 -6.44 12.84 -1.16
N ASP A 62 -7.54 12.18 -0.80
CA ASP A 62 -8.89 12.62 -1.14
C ASP A 62 -9.27 13.95 -0.48
N GLU A 63 -8.69 14.24 0.70
CA GLU A 63 -8.78 15.54 1.38
C GLU A 63 -7.90 16.64 0.73
N GLY A 64 -7.17 16.31 -0.35
CA GLY A 64 -6.36 17.26 -1.11
C GLY A 64 -4.88 17.28 -0.74
N MET A 65 -4.40 16.35 0.11
CA MET A 65 -2.96 16.24 0.37
C MET A 65 -2.21 15.67 -0.84
N THR A 66 -0.96 16.09 -0.98
CA THR A 66 -0.03 15.44 -1.91
C THR A 66 0.30 14.03 -1.43
N VAL A 67 0.65 13.13 -2.36
CA VAL A 67 1.06 11.74 -2.01
C VAL A 67 2.19 11.72 -0.97
N SER A 68 3.18 12.62 -1.10
CA SER A 68 4.29 12.70 -0.14
C SER A 68 3.84 13.19 1.24
N GLY A 69 2.93 14.17 1.30
CA GLY A 69 2.38 14.66 2.57
C GLY A 69 1.50 13.62 3.24
N ALA A 70 0.64 12.95 2.46
CA ALA A 70 -0.23 11.88 2.92
C ALA A 70 0.57 10.68 3.44
N SER A 71 1.63 10.28 2.74
CA SER A 71 2.56 9.22 3.16
C SER A 71 3.14 9.50 4.53
N LYS A 72 3.77 10.67 4.70
CA LYS A 72 4.40 11.06 5.97
C LYS A 72 3.37 11.10 7.11
N LYS A 73 2.25 11.80 6.90
CA LYS A 73 1.21 11.95 7.92
C LYS A 73 0.56 10.60 8.27
N ALA A 74 0.33 9.74 7.28
CA ALA A 74 -0.24 8.42 7.54
C ALA A 74 0.70 7.58 8.42
N MET A 75 2.02 7.58 8.17
CA MET A 75 2.99 6.87 9.02
C MET A 75 3.07 7.39 10.46
N GLU A 76 2.70 8.65 10.72
CA GLU A 76 2.65 9.21 12.07
C GLU A 76 1.38 8.80 12.84
N LEU A 77 0.35 8.30 12.14
CA LEU A 77 -0.97 7.97 12.71
C LEU A 77 -1.16 6.48 13.03
N ILE A 78 -0.22 5.62 12.66
CA ILE A 78 -0.27 4.14 12.81
C ILE A 78 0.94 3.67 13.59
#